data_AF-A0A847JWJ1-F1
#
_entry.id   AF-A0A847JWJ1-F1
#
_cell.length_a   1.000
_cell.length_b   1.000
_cell.length_c   1.000
_cell.angle_alpha   90.00
_cell.angle_beta   90.00
_cell.angle_gamma   90.00
#
_symmetry.space_group_name_H-M   'P 1'
#
loop_
_entity.id
_entity.type
_entity.pdbx_description
1 polymer ?
#
loop_
_entity_poly.entity_id
_entity_poly.type
_entity_poly.pdbx_seq_one_letter_code
_entity_poly.pdbx_strand_id
1 'polypeptide(L)'
;MVPWENSSYTFNGLLMNFPQAGVNTPSKLPLLWEGRGKAQVAGFALTNPALRCDGGFGDCTYKPWSSGCTSRFDGSFSAMFGLSGTMWIHNGGANFVMADGSAKWRRLGATLDPGATDANVDPYTGYNSDGFPGYYWWDGCHAWLFRPNIDW
;
A
#
# COMPACT_ATOMS: atom_id res chain seq x y z
N MET A 1 16.54 27.86 -7.22
CA MET A 1 16.37 26.54 -6.59
C MET A 1 14.96 26.52 -6.04
N VAL A 2 14.11 25.59 -6.48
CA VAL A 2 12.76 25.45 -5.91
C VAL A 2 12.92 24.74 -4.55
N PRO A 3 12.40 25.29 -3.44
CA PRO A 3 12.46 24.62 -2.14
C PRO A 3 11.73 23.29 -2.21
N TRP A 4 12.19 22.31 -1.43
CA TRP A 4 11.51 21.03 -1.33
C TRP A 4 10.21 21.20 -0.53
N GLU A 5 9.20 20.42 -0.89
CA GLU A 5 7.89 20.42 -0.23
C GLU A 5 7.69 19.16 0.60
N ASN A 6 6.77 19.24 1.56
CA ASN A 6 6.36 18.10 2.37
C ASN A 6 5.33 17.23 1.62
N SER A 7 5.53 15.91 1.61
CA SER A 7 4.56 14.94 1.05
C SER A 7 4.02 14.01 2.12
N SER A 8 2.68 13.85 2.17
CA SER A 8 1.98 12.81 2.92
C SER A 8 1.57 11.61 2.04
N TYR A 9 1.53 11.80 0.73
CA TYR A 9 1.10 10.78 -0.21
C TYR A 9 2.25 9.91 -0.68
N THR A 10 1.94 8.63 -0.88
CA THR A 10 2.81 7.61 -1.44
C THR A 10 2.10 6.88 -2.57
N PHE A 11 2.90 6.41 -3.53
CA PHE A 11 2.45 5.59 -4.64
C PHE A 11 2.46 4.10 -4.28
N ASN A 12 1.50 3.35 -4.83
CA ASN A 12 1.46 1.90 -4.78
C ASN A 12 2.57 1.31 -5.68
N GLY A 13 3.69 0.92 -5.08
CA GLY A 13 4.86 0.42 -5.79
C GLY A 13 4.64 -0.87 -6.57
N LEU A 14 3.58 -1.65 -6.30
CA LEU A 14 3.24 -2.84 -7.10
C LEU A 14 2.83 -2.47 -8.53
N LEU A 15 2.46 -1.21 -8.75
CA LEU A 15 2.07 -0.71 -10.08
C LEU A 15 3.25 -0.10 -10.85
N MET A 16 4.45 -0.13 -10.27
CA MET A 16 5.66 0.28 -10.98
C MET A 16 5.84 -0.64 -12.20
N ASN A 17 5.85 -0.03 -13.40
CA ASN A 17 5.96 -0.74 -14.68
C ASN A 17 4.85 -1.78 -14.94
N PHE A 18 3.69 -1.64 -14.29
CA PHE A 18 2.53 -2.51 -14.51
C PHE A 18 1.49 -1.83 -15.42
N PRO A 19 1.00 -2.49 -16.49
CA PRO A 19 0.06 -1.85 -17.42
C PRO A 19 -1.33 -1.69 -16.79
N GLN A 20 -1.98 -0.55 -17.06
CA GLN A 20 -3.35 -0.30 -16.60
C GLN A 20 -4.34 -1.36 -17.12
N ALA A 21 -4.12 -1.90 -18.32
CA ALA A 21 -4.93 -2.98 -18.89
C ALA A 21 -4.86 -4.30 -18.09
N GLY A 22 -3.83 -4.48 -17.25
CA GLY A 22 -3.70 -5.64 -16.37
C GLY A 22 -4.38 -5.47 -15.01
N VAL A 23 -5.01 -4.31 -14.74
CA VAL A 23 -5.70 -4.05 -13.48
C VAL A 23 -7.14 -4.55 -13.57
N ASN A 24 -7.49 -5.56 -12.78
CA ASN A 24 -8.80 -6.19 -12.82
C ASN A 24 -9.92 -5.25 -12.34
N THR A 25 -9.69 -4.54 -11.23
CA THR A 25 -10.71 -3.68 -10.61
C THR A 25 -10.17 -2.27 -10.33
N PRO A 26 -10.03 -1.41 -11.37
CA PRO A 26 -9.38 -0.11 -11.24
C PRO A 26 -9.99 0.83 -10.19
N SER A 27 -11.30 0.75 -9.98
CA SER A 27 -12.04 1.63 -9.06
C SER A 27 -11.88 1.26 -7.57
N LYS A 28 -11.27 0.12 -7.26
CA LYS A 28 -11.02 -0.34 -5.89
C LYS A 28 -9.53 -0.49 -5.57
N LEU A 29 -8.65 -0.47 -6.58
CA LEU A 29 -7.21 -0.57 -6.39
C LEU A 29 -6.58 0.78 -6.02
N PRO A 30 -5.95 0.92 -4.84
CA PRO A 30 -5.22 2.12 -4.50
C PRO A 30 -4.03 2.40 -5.42
N LEU A 31 -3.92 3.64 -5.88
CA LEU A 31 -2.81 4.20 -6.65
C LEU A 31 -1.96 5.14 -5.78
N LEU A 32 -2.59 6.16 -5.19
CA LEU A 32 -1.96 7.09 -4.25
C LEU A 32 -2.75 7.08 -2.94
N TRP A 33 -2.05 7.13 -1.82
CA TRP A 33 -2.68 7.15 -0.51
C TRP A 33 -1.73 7.71 0.54
N GLU A 34 -2.27 8.03 1.72
CA GLU A 34 -1.52 8.60 2.84
C GLU A 34 -0.77 7.53 3.65
N GLY A 35 0.00 6.67 2.96
CA GLY A 35 0.68 5.50 3.52
C GLY A 35 1.89 5.79 4.41
N ARG A 36 2.00 6.99 4.98
CA ARG A 36 2.89 7.36 6.10
C ARG A 36 2.12 7.89 7.32
N GLY A 37 0.79 7.99 7.23
CA GLY A 37 -0.04 8.56 8.28
C GLY A 37 -0.01 10.06 8.34
N LYS A 38 -0.22 10.59 9.55
CA LYS A 38 -0.03 12.02 9.84
C LYS A 38 1.40 12.53 9.69
N ALA A 39 2.38 11.64 9.41
CA ALA A 39 3.75 12.06 9.14
C ALA A 39 3.88 12.58 7.71
N GLN A 40 4.68 13.64 7.55
CA GLN A 40 5.05 14.20 6.25
C GLN A 40 6.55 14.06 6.02
N VAL A 41 6.95 13.91 4.76
CA VAL A 41 8.35 13.77 4.38
C VAL A 41 8.79 14.93 3.51
N ALA A 42 9.89 15.53 3.92
CA ALA A 42 10.61 16.57 3.23
C ALA A 42 11.23 16.08 1.92
N GLY A 43 10.76 16.56 0.77
CA GLY A 43 11.48 16.48 -0.50
C GLY A 43 11.47 15.13 -1.22
N PHE A 44 10.82 14.09 -0.67
CA PHE A 44 10.61 12.83 -1.36
C PHE A 44 9.40 12.08 -0.80
N ALA A 45 8.92 11.09 -1.56
CA ALA A 45 7.99 10.08 -1.10
C ALA A 45 8.53 8.70 -1.48
N LEU A 46 8.48 7.74 -0.55
CA LEU A 46 8.75 6.33 -0.86
C LEU A 46 7.45 5.68 -1.29
N THR A 47 7.53 4.73 -2.21
CA THR A 47 6.41 3.85 -2.52
C THR A 47 6.06 2.99 -1.31
N ASN A 48 4.79 2.75 -1.10
CA ASN A 48 4.30 1.89 -0.02
C ASN A 48 2.95 1.31 -0.47
N PRO A 49 2.81 -0.01 -0.59
CA PRO A 49 3.87 -1.02 -0.55
C PRO A 49 4.95 -0.80 -1.62
N ALA A 50 6.17 -1.28 -1.35
CA ALA A 50 7.27 -1.29 -2.32
C ALA A 50 7.45 -2.69 -2.92
N LEU A 51 7.49 -2.76 -4.25
CA LEU A 51 7.85 -3.96 -4.99
C LEU A 51 9.36 -4.22 -4.82
N ARG A 52 9.74 -5.45 -4.47
CA ARG A 52 11.15 -5.83 -4.34
C ARG A 52 11.71 -6.20 -5.70
N CYS A 53 12.79 -5.51 -6.07
CA CYS A 53 13.48 -5.66 -7.34
C CYS A 53 15.01 -5.69 -7.15
N ASP A 54 15.44 -6.28 -6.03
CA ASP A 54 16.83 -6.47 -5.64
C ASP A 54 17.28 -7.94 -5.71
N GLY A 55 16.46 -8.81 -6.33
CA GLY A 55 16.65 -10.26 -6.39
C GLY A 55 17.63 -10.73 -7.47
N GLY A 56 17.88 -9.92 -8.49
CA GLY A 56 18.87 -10.20 -9.54
C GLY A 56 18.38 -11.18 -10.62
N PHE A 57 17.10 -11.55 -10.60
CA PHE A 57 16.48 -12.43 -11.60
C PHE A 57 15.08 -11.95 -12.01
N GLY A 58 14.91 -11.70 -13.31
CA GLY A 58 13.64 -11.37 -13.95
C GLY A 58 13.34 -9.87 -14.02
N ASP A 59 12.18 -9.51 -14.58
CA ASP A 59 11.78 -8.10 -14.70
C ASP A 59 11.18 -7.56 -13.40
N CYS A 60 11.48 -6.28 -13.12
CA CYS A 60 10.89 -5.51 -12.02
C CYS A 60 9.46 -5.03 -12.36
N THR A 61 8.56 -6.00 -12.53
CA THR A 61 7.13 -5.79 -12.71
C THR A 61 6.38 -6.74 -11.79
N TYR A 62 5.23 -6.34 -11.27
CA TYR A 62 4.42 -7.19 -10.39
C TYR A 62 4.16 -8.57 -11.00
N LYS A 63 4.46 -9.60 -10.20
CA LYS A 63 4.14 -10.99 -10.49
C LYS A 63 3.13 -11.45 -9.44
N PRO A 64 1.96 -11.97 -9.83
CA PRO A 64 0.99 -12.49 -8.88
C PRO A 64 1.60 -13.54 -7.94
N TRP A 65 0.92 -13.75 -6.81
CA TRP A 65 1.26 -14.83 -5.88
C TRP A 65 1.48 -16.15 -6.62
N SER A 66 2.57 -16.82 -6.25
CA SER A 66 2.87 -18.17 -6.67
C SER A 66 3.58 -18.90 -5.54
N SER A 67 3.47 -20.23 -5.52
CA SER A 67 4.19 -21.05 -4.55
C SER A 67 5.70 -20.81 -4.67
N GLY A 68 6.34 -20.46 -3.56
CA GLY A 68 7.78 -20.18 -3.52
C GLY A 68 8.17 -18.75 -3.89
N CYS A 69 7.24 -17.81 -3.90
CA CYS A 69 7.58 -16.39 -4.04
C CYS A 69 8.62 -15.95 -3.00
N THR A 70 9.57 -15.11 -3.44
CA THR A 70 10.73 -14.77 -2.62
C THR A 70 11.37 -13.48 -3.14
N SER A 71 12.03 -12.73 -2.27
CA SER A 71 12.81 -11.55 -2.67
C SER A 71 13.96 -11.85 -3.64
N ARG A 72 14.28 -13.13 -3.91
CA ARG A 72 15.26 -13.51 -4.94
C ARG A 72 14.77 -13.30 -6.37
N PHE A 73 13.47 -13.28 -6.62
CA PHE A 73 12.94 -13.00 -7.96
C PHE A 73 12.26 -11.64 -7.98
N ASP A 74 12.74 -10.77 -8.86
CA ASP A 74 12.24 -9.40 -8.97
C ASP A 74 10.74 -9.42 -9.25
N GLY A 75 10.00 -8.54 -8.59
CA GLY A 75 8.55 -8.42 -8.74
C GLY A 75 7.71 -9.49 -8.05
N SER A 76 8.31 -10.53 -7.47
CA SER A 76 7.57 -11.63 -6.82
C SER A 76 7.33 -11.43 -5.31
N PHE A 77 7.88 -10.37 -4.72
CA PHE A 77 7.68 -10.05 -3.31
C PHE A 77 7.51 -8.54 -3.12
N SER A 78 6.70 -8.13 -2.14
CA SER A 78 6.61 -6.72 -1.73
C SER A 78 6.61 -6.57 -0.22
N ALA A 79 6.98 -5.38 0.24
CA ALA A 79 7.00 -5.03 1.65
C ALA A 79 6.22 -3.74 1.89
N MET A 80 5.54 -3.66 3.03
CA MET A 80 5.03 -2.39 3.54
C MET A 80 6.02 -1.78 4.52
N PHE A 81 6.20 -0.47 4.43
CA PHE A 81 7.02 0.26 5.39
C PHE A 81 6.22 0.58 6.66
N GLY A 82 6.91 0.52 7.79
CA GLY A 82 6.38 1.01 9.06
C GLY A 82 6.10 2.51 9.02
N LEU A 83 5.18 2.95 9.87
CA LEU A 83 4.62 4.30 9.82
C LEU A 83 5.16 5.15 10.96
N SER A 84 5.48 6.41 10.63
CA SER A 84 5.93 7.40 11.63
C SER A 84 4.78 8.25 12.16
N GLY A 85 3.55 8.08 11.64
CA GLY A 85 2.35 8.75 12.12
C GLY A 85 1.14 7.80 12.16
N THR A 86 0.17 8.15 12.99
CA THR A 86 -1.12 7.43 13.11
C THR A 86 -1.93 7.45 11.81
N MET A 87 -2.68 6.38 11.53
CA MET A 87 -3.59 6.29 10.36
C MET A 87 -4.94 6.96 10.59
N TRP A 88 -5.19 7.46 11.80
CA TRP A 88 -6.38 8.26 12.09
C TRP A 88 -6.19 9.71 11.60
N ILE A 89 -5.87 9.84 10.30
CA ILE A 89 -5.46 11.10 9.64
C ILE A 89 -6.64 12.05 9.57
N HIS A 90 -7.74 11.59 8.98
CA HIS A 90 -8.98 12.32 8.77
C HIS A 90 -10.11 11.66 9.57
N ASN A 91 -10.08 11.79 10.90
CA ASN A 91 -11.08 11.25 11.83
C ASN A 91 -11.29 9.72 11.70
N GLY A 92 -10.19 8.96 11.79
CA GLY A 92 -10.27 7.48 11.70
C GLY A 92 -10.34 6.96 10.27
N GLY A 93 -9.74 7.68 9.32
CA GLY A 93 -9.61 7.25 7.93
C GLY A 93 -8.62 8.10 7.17
N ALA A 94 -8.45 7.78 5.89
CA ALA A 94 -7.53 8.43 4.97
C ALA A 94 -8.13 8.54 3.57
N ASN A 95 -7.58 9.45 2.78
CA ASN A 95 -7.94 9.59 1.37
C ASN A 95 -7.09 8.66 0.50
N PHE A 96 -7.75 8.01 -0.44
CA PHE A 96 -7.13 7.12 -1.42
C PHE A 96 -7.54 7.56 -2.82
N VAL A 97 -6.57 7.72 -3.71
CA VAL A 97 -6.78 7.82 -5.15
C VAL A 97 -6.68 6.41 -5.73
N MET A 98 -7.68 6.02 -6.50
CA MET A 98 -7.79 4.71 -7.14
C MET A 98 -7.13 4.70 -8.52
N ALA A 99 -6.86 3.52 -9.06
CA ALA A 99 -6.24 3.35 -10.37
C ALA A 99 -7.10 3.85 -11.54
N ASP A 100 -8.41 4.03 -11.36
CA ASP A 100 -9.29 4.71 -12.33
C ASP A 100 -9.28 6.24 -12.22
N GLY A 101 -8.54 6.80 -11.26
CA GLY A 101 -8.47 8.24 -10.98
C GLY A 101 -9.52 8.76 -9.99
N SER A 102 -10.44 7.92 -9.51
CA SER A 102 -11.40 8.33 -8.49
C SER A 102 -10.74 8.50 -7.12
N ALA A 103 -11.19 9.49 -6.33
CA ALA A 103 -10.77 9.66 -4.95
C ALA A 103 -11.85 9.16 -3.99
N LYS A 104 -11.46 8.42 -2.96
CA LYS A 104 -12.36 7.86 -1.94
C LYS A 104 -11.75 8.01 -0.55
N TRP A 105 -12.55 8.44 0.40
CA TRP A 105 -12.21 8.30 1.81
C TRP A 105 -12.47 6.87 2.24
N ARG A 106 -11.52 6.26 2.98
CA ARG A 106 -11.68 4.92 3.56
C ARG A 106 -11.47 5.00 5.06
N ARG A 107 -12.37 4.34 5.80
CA ARG A 107 -12.22 4.15 7.24
C ARG A 107 -11.01 3.26 7.51
N LEU A 108 -10.15 3.67 8.43
CA LEU A 108 -8.97 2.95 8.86
C LEU A 108 -9.01 2.75 10.38
N GLY A 109 -8.67 1.56 10.84
CA GLY A 109 -8.73 1.21 12.26
C GLY A 109 -10.15 1.14 12.81
N ALA A 110 -11.02 0.45 12.06
CA ALA A 110 -12.37 0.13 12.54
C ALA A 110 -12.37 -0.75 13.79
N THR A 111 -11.29 -1.51 14.01
CA THR A 111 -11.03 -2.37 15.16
C THR A 111 -9.62 -2.13 15.69
N LEU A 112 -9.43 -2.37 16.99
CA LEU A 112 -8.12 -2.38 17.64
C LEU A 112 -7.63 -3.83 17.76
N ASP A 113 -6.31 -4.03 17.77
CA ASP A 113 -5.67 -5.30 18.04
C ASP A 113 -6.15 -5.87 19.40
N PRO A 114 -6.51 -7.18 19.51
CA PRO A 114 -6.30 -8.27 18.54
C PRO A 114 -7.42 -8.44 17.48
N GLY A 115 -8.35 -7.50 17.37
CA GLY A 115 -9.40 -7.52 16.35
C GLY A 115 -8.85 -7.28 14.94
N ALA A 116 -9.42 -7.98 13.96
CA ALA A 116 -9.08 -7.83 12.55
C ALA A 116 -9.92 -6.73 11.87
N THR A 117 -9.31 -5.92 11.01
CA THR A 117 -10.03 -5.00 10.11
C THR A 117 -10.54 -5.72 8.86
N ASP A 118 -11.24 -5.00 7.98
CA ASP A 118 -11.63 -5.53 6.66
C ASP A 118 -10.49 -5.33 5.64
N ALA A 119 -9.90 -6.44 5.20
CA ALA A 119 -8.82 -6.50 4.21
C ALA A 119 -9.17 -5.87 2.86
N ASN A 120 -10.46 -5.65 2.56
CA ASN A 120 -10.91 -5.07 1.31
C ASN A 120 -10.90 -3.54 1.29
N VAL A 121 -10.74 -2.91 2.45
CA VAL A 121 -10.77 -1.44 2.57
C VAL A 121 -9.58 -0.91 3.36
N ASP A 122 -9.12 -1.65 4.36
CA ASP A 122 -8.04 -1.28 5.26
C ASP A 122 -6.77 -2.08 4.93
N PRO A 123 -5.63 -1.42 4.65
CA PRO A 123 -4.35 -2.10 4.44
C PRO A 123 -3.88 -2.94 5.64
N TYR A 124 -4.25 -2.54 6.85
CA TYR A 124 -3.64 -3.02 8.09
C TYR A 124 -4.57 -3.94 8.85
N THR A 125 -4.06 -5.05 9.40
CA THR A 125 -4.91 -6.04 10.08
C THR A 125 -5.47 -5.54 11.40
N GLY A 126 -4.77 -4.64 12.09
CA GLY A 126 -5.15 -4.14 13.40
C GLY A 126 -4.30 -2.95 13.85
N TYR A 127 -4.81 -2.21 14.83
CA TYR A 127 -4.25 -0.95 15.31
C TYR A 127 -4.14 -0.94 16.83
N ASN A 128 -3.14 -0.25 17.37
CA ASN A 128 -3.07 0.05 18.79
C ASN A 128 -4.01 1.22 19.18
N SER A 129 -4.10 1.54 20.46
CA SER A 129 -4.95 2.63 20.99
C SER A 129 -4.61 4.02 20.46
N ASP A 130 -3.41 4.20 19.89
CA ASP A 130 -2.94 5.47 19.31
C ASP A 130 -3.17 5.53 17.79
N GLY A 131 -3.78 4.50 17.20
CA GLY A 131 -4.07 4.42 15.76
C GLY A 131 -2.85 4.09 14.91
N PHE A 132 -1.80 3.51 15.50
CA PHE A 132 -0.67 2.95 14.75
C PHE A 132 -0.94 1.48 14.43
N PRO A 133 -0.76 1.05 13.17
CA PRO A 133 -0.91 -0.34 12.80
C PRO A 133 0.33 -1.17 13.16
N GLY A 134 0.09 -2.42 13.57
CA GLY A 134 1.17 -3.38 13.87
C GLY A 134 1.52 -4.31 12.70
N TYR A 135 0.50 -4.74 11.94
CA TYR A 135 0.64 -5.69 10.84
C TYR A 135 -0.26 -5.30 9.66
N TYR A 136 -0.05 -5.92 8.50
CA TYR A 136 -0.82 -5.66 7.28
C TYR A 136 -1.33 -6.94 6.63
N TRP A 137 -2.41 -6.79 5.88
CA TRP A 137 -2.98 -7.90 5.13
C TRP A 137 -2.04 -8.25 3.98
N TRP A 138 -1.74 -9.53 3.80
CA TRP A 138 -0.87 -10.01 2.74
C TRP A 138 -1.28 -11.42 2.31
N ASP A 139 -0.90 -11.80 1.09
CA ASP A 139 -1.20 -13.12 0.53
C ASP A 139 -0.04 -14.14 0.70
N GLY A 140 1.00 -13.78 1.44
CA GLY A 140 2.26 -14.53 1.53
C GLY A 140 3.38 -13.99 0.65
N CYS A 141 3.09 -13.10 -0.31
CA CYS A 141 4.07 -12.47 -1.19
C CYS A 141 3.93 -10.95 -1.23
N HIS A 142 2.68 -10.46 -1.19
CA HIS A 142 2.34 -9.08 -1.46
C HIS A 142 1.31 -8.53 -0.48
N ALA A 143 1.40 -7.23 -0.24
CA ALA A 143 0.37 -6.49 0.50
C ALA A 143 -0.98 -6.60 -0.21
N TRP A 144 -1.98 -7.13 0.50
CA TRP A 144 -3.23 -7.65 -0.05
C TRP A 144 -3.98 -6.60 -0.87
N LEU A 145 -4.32 -5.46 -0.28
CA LEU A 145 -5.18 -4.43 -0.86
C LEU A 145 -4.64 -3.80 -2.15
N PHE A 146 -3.32 -3.91 -2.38
CA PHE A 146 -2.60 -3.17 -3.42
C PHE A 146 -2.30 -3.99 -4.68
N ARG A 147 -2.78 -5.25 -4.72
CA ARG A 147 -2.52 -6.16 -5.84
C ARG A 147 -3.45 -5.86 -7.03
N PRO A 148 -2.92 -5.76 -8.27
CA PRO A 148 -3.73 -5.43 -9.43
C PRO A 148 -4.66 -6.55 -9.92
N ASN A 149 -4.42 -7.80 -9.53
CA ASN A 149 -5.16 -8.98 -9.98
C ASN A 149 -6.31 -9.41 -9.05
N ILE A 150 -6.79 -8.51 -8.17
CA ILE A 150 -7.93 -8.80 -7.29
C ILE A 150 -9.24 -8.45 -7.99
N ASP A 151 -10.17 -9.40 -7.94
CA ASP A 151 -11.59 -9.20 -8.22
C ASP A 151 -12.33 -9.02 -6.89
N TRP A 152 -13.04 -7.90 -6.74
CA TRP A 152 -13.67 -7.46 -5.49
C TRP A 152 -15.19 -7.38 -5.56
#